data_AF-A0A0G4FZT6-F1
#
_entry.id   AF-A0A0G4FZT6-F1
#
_cell.length_a   1.000
_cell.length_b   1.000
_cell.length_c   1.000
_cell.angle_alpha   90.00
_cell.angle_beta   90.00
_cell.angle_gamma   90.00
#
_symmetry.space_group_name_H-M   'P 1'
#
loop_
_entity.id
_entity.type
_entity.pdbx_description
1 polymer ?
#
loop_
_entity_poly.entity_id
_entity_poly.type
_entity_poly.pdbx_seq_one_letter_code
_entity_poly.pdbx_strand_id
1 'polypeptide(L)'
;MFFSAGRPSPSSLVGELASLKENPATFSLLSQHGLEVAQPSASSIFGAHQASITLSVEGTDMPIIRCSQAASLEVPAPSLAILTGNENGRYPLSKKHIDEFLQSFGDYQSRQLVSDNWKGSLSATSRGEVANVHVAGQACFLPVAETSPLFGGHDAVPFRITYFNSKSHPSSPAAMVVVASAFGASSQAPTSRRQHLFHNSDGKRCPFLVERTSASRMREGQHQQQQEEAAPAALSAQEEAKNCLLVIEVPLKTTPQPLFGTPHALLASGGGIFGSPAITQPGTAAGAIPTQQFGGGGFGGGGGLFGSSSGQVGGGLFGSSGAAEPPSASASAGAPTGTQEAAVISLGEEGGLWPYDPSIKIERDQVAPLKVTILFYYGASSSYLDSSTVQRVKAQLEAARAQDFLTQLVQQWEALGYDGAPRGAPTAGSKVGGVQLSPQEAEEMRMRQRDEPLFTAAVRRDIYRVLSDKSRAAAGVTAKAPRDRLTQEEATASADDSPLATILAVKKDGPEFFFTRQHKPATLPAGFEPVSSTELVEAISFIGKASTVATRLTKAFEEYLVRELVPNWTTADDLTIHFLTAFAAELSPRFGLADRVCRVGLSADDVAFVNSSPQVDPKVKTLMQTFQS
;
A
#
# COMPACT_ATOMS: atom_id res chain seq x y z
N MET A 1 -20.04 22.59 19.34
CA MET A 1 -19.35 21.29 19.53
C MET A 1 -18.93 20.80 18.16
N PHE A 2 -17.70 21.10 17.75
CA PHE A 2 -17.09 20.56 16.53
C PHE A 2 -16.02 19.58 16.98
N PHE A 3 -16.18 18.30 16.62
CA PHE A 3 -15.13 17.31 16.83
C PHE A 3 -13.95 17.66 15.93
N SER A 4 -12.76 17.80 16.53
CA SER A 4 -11.50 17.81 15.81
C SER A 4 -11.40 16.50 15.01
N ALA A 5 -11.33 16.61 13.68
CA ALA A 5 -11.17 15.48 12.79
C ALA A 5 -9.77 14.89 13.00
N GLY A 6 -9.66 13.88 13.86
CA GLY A 6 -8.44 13.10 14.01
C GLY A 6 -8.05 12.49 12.68
N ARG A 7 -6.76 12.54 12.33
CA ARG A 7 -6.21 11.83 11.16
C ARG A 7 -6.64 10.36 11.24
N PRO A 8 -7.22 9.78 10.18
CA PRO A 8 -7.58 8.37 10.19
C PRO A 8 -6.32 7.54 10.43
N SER A 9 -6.44 6.52 11.27
CA SER A 9 -5.45 5.43 11.33
C SER A 9 -5.18 4.87 9.91
N PRO A 10 -3.99 4.34 9.60
CA PRO A 10 -3.69 3.75 8.29
C PRO A 10 -4.74 2.72 7.85
N SER A 11 -5.22 1.90 8.78
CA SER A 11 -6.31 0.92 8.55
C SER A 11 -7.66 1.55 8.21
N SER A 12 -8.00 2.71 8.78
CA SER A 12 -9.22 3.44 8.39
C SER A 12 -9.09 4.10 7.01
N LEU A 13 -7.90 4.59 6.66
CA LEU A 13 -7.66 5.20 5.35
C LEU A 13 -7.73 4.17 4.20
N VAL A 14 -7.22 2.95 4.42
CA VAL A 14 -7.38 1.83 3.47
C VAL A 14 -8.86 1.57 3.19
N GLY A 15 -9.69 1.49 4.23
CA GLY A 15 -11.13 1.27 4.10
C GLY A 15 -11.85 2.41 3.39
N GLU A 16 -11.51 3.65 3.73
CA GLU A 16 -12.06 4.83 3.08
C GLU A 16 -11.73 4.89 1.58
N LEU A 17 -10.47 4.66 1.19
CA LEU A 17 -10.08 4.61 -0.22
C LEU A 17 -10.74 3.44 -0.96
N ALA A 18 -10.85 2.27 -0.33
CA ALA A 18 -11.56 1.13 -0.91
C ALA A 18 -13.05 1.44 -1.18
N SER A 19 -13.65 2.32 -0.37
CA SER A 19 -15.05 2.75 -0.50
C SER A 19 -15.31 3.81 -1.57
N LEU A 20 -14.28 4.37 -2.23
CA LEU A 20 -14.44 5.40 -3.28
C LEU A 20 -15.40 5.00 -4.40
N LYS A 21 -15.42 3.71 -4.74
CA LYS A 21 -16.33 3.11 -5.73
C LYS A 21 -17.82 3.22 -5.35
N GLU A 22 -18.12 3.34 -4.06
CA GLU A 22 -19.47 3.39 -3.50
C GLU A 22 -19.91 4.84 -3.25
N ASN A 23 -19.00 5.80 -3.41
CA ASN A 23 -19.25 7.21 -3.17
C ASN A 23 -19.87 7.89 -4.42
N PRO A 24 -21.13 8.33 -4.36
CA PRO A 24 -21.82 8.96 -5.50
C PRO A 24 -21.20 10.31 -5.90
N ALA A 25 -20.58 11.04 -4.96
CA ALA A 25 -19.87 12.29 -5.27
C ALA A 25 -18.63 12.01 -6.11
N THR A 26 -17.86 10.98 -5.75
CA THR A 26 -16.71 10.51 -6.53
C THR A 26 -17.13 10.07 -7.92
N PHE A 27 -18.21 9.28 -8.04
CA PHE A 27 -18.72 8.84 -9.33
C PHE A 27 -19.14 10.01 -10.23
N SER A 28 -19.85 10.99 -9.66
CA SER A 28 -20.28 12.18 -10.38
C SER A 28 -19.09 13.01 -10.85
N LEU A 29 -18.09 13.21 -9.99
CA LEU A 29 -16.89 13.98 -10.31
C LEU A 29 -16.07 13.28 -11.40
N LEU A 30 -15.80 11.97 -11.28
CA LEU A 30 -15.07 11.22 -12.29
C LEU A 30 -15.81 11.22 -13.63
N SER A 31 -17.13 11.00 -13.61
CA SER A 31 -17.96 11.00 -14.82
C SER A 31 -17.97 12.35 -15.54
N GLN A 32 -18.00 13.47 -14.80
CA GLN A 32 -17.89 14.82 -15.37
C GLN A 32 -16.59 15.03 -16.16
N HIS A 33 -15.51 14.34 -15.75
CA HIS A 33 -14.23 14.38 -16.45
C HIS A 33 -14.05 13.27 -17.49
N GLY A 34 -15.03 12.38 -17.68
CA GLY A 34 -14.93 11.26 -18.62
C GLY A 34 -14.12 10.07 -18.09
N LEU A 35 -13.98 9.98 -16.77
CA LEU A 35 -13.37 8.86 -16.07
C LEU A 35 -14.45 7.98 -15.42
N GLU A 36 -14.12 6.72 -15.20
CA GLU A 36 -14.94 5.78 -14.46
C GLU A 36 -14.13 5.11 -13.35
N VAL A 37 -14.80 4.79 -12.24
CA VAL A 37 -14.26 3.95 -11.18
C VAL A 37 -14.81 2.54 -11.33
N ALA A 38 -13.92 1.54 -11.36
CA ALA A 38 -14.29 0.15 -11.51
C ALA A 38 -13.76 -0.70 -10.35
N GLN A 39 -14.51 -1.75 -10.00
CA GLN A 39 -13.94 -2.85 -9.24
C GLN A 39 -13.44 -3.95 -10.17
N PRO A 40 -12.28 -4.55 -9.86
CA PRO A 40 -11.94 -5.81 -10.46
C PRO A 40 -12.93 -6.89 -9.98
N SER A 41 -13.56 -7.56 -10.93
CA SER A 41 -14.31 -8.78 -10.66
C SER A 41 -13.89 -9.86 -11.63
N ALA A 42 -13.89 -11.12 -11.19
CA ALA A 42 -13.64 -12.26 -12.06
C ALA A 42 -14.69 -12.42 -13.17
N SER A 43 -15.80 -11.68 -13.08
CA SER A 43 -16.95 -11.67 -14.00
C SER A 43 -17.10 -10.36 -14.78
N SER A 44 -16.02 -9.58 -14.95
CA SER A 44 -16.08 -8.27 -15.62
C SER A 44 -16.84 -8.36 -16.96
N ILE A 45 -17.81 -7.45 -17.12
CA ILE A 45 -18.93 -7.47 -18.07
C ILE A 45 -18.49 -7.16 -19.53
N PHE A 46 -17.18 -7.01 -19.77
CA PHE A 46 -16.64 -6.58 -21.06
C PHE A 46 -15.91 -7.73 -21.77
N GLY A 47 -16.68 -8.57 -22.48
CA GLY A 47 -16.15 -9.49 -23.49
C GLY A 47 -15.50 -10.77 -22.97
N ALA A 48 -15.46 -11.78 -23.84
CA ALA A 48 -15.25 -13.19 -23.50
C ALA A 48 -13.86 -13.59 -22.96
N HIS A 49 -12.95 -12.66 -22.64
CA HIS A 49 -11.54 -12.96 -22.30
C HIS A 49 -10.85 -11.94 -21.36
N GLN A 50 -11.55 -11.23 -20.46
CA GLN A 50 -10.91 -10.18 -19.66
C GLN A 50 -10.49 -10.63 -18.26
N ALA A 51 -9.18 -10.77 -18.06
CA ALA A 51 -8.57 -10.63 -16.76
C ALA A 51 -8.69 -9.18 -16.26
N SER A 52 -8.70 -8.99 -14.95
CA SER A 52 -8.74 -7.67 -14.30
C SER A 52 -7.58 -7.53 -13.33
N ILE A 53 -7.03 -6.32 -13.20
CA ILE A 53 -5.83 -6.02 -12.41
C ILE A 53 -6.17 -4.89 -11.46
N THR A 54 -5.81 -5.03 -10.18
CA THR A 54 -5.85 -3.93 -9.21
C THR A 54 -4.60 -3.94 -8.31
N LEU A 55 -4.51 -2.99 -7.40
CA LEU A 55 -3.55 -2.96 -6.31
C LEU A 55 -4.23 -3.37 -4.99
N SER A 56 -3.51 -4.12 -4.16
CA SER A 56 -3.97 -4.49 -2.82
C SER A 56 -3.02 -3.97 -1.76
N VAL A 57 -3.61 -3.35 -0.74
CA VAL A 57 -2.94 -2.83 0.45
C VAL A 57 -3.59 -3.46 1.66
N GLU A 58 -2.79 -4.05 2.56
CA GLU A 58 -3.29 -4.75 3.76
C GLU A 58 -4.38 -5.81 3.46
N GLY A 59 -4.30 -6.45 2.28
CA GLY A 59 -5.28 -7.45 1.84
C GLY A 59 -6.58 -6.88 1.25
N THR A 60 -6.76 -5.56 1.28
CA THR A 60 -7.90 -4.86 0.68
C THR A 60 -7.57 -4.46 -0.75
N ASP A 61 -8.47 -4.73 -1.70
CA ASP A 61 -8.32 -4.37 -3.10
C ASP A 61 -8.77 -2.92 -3.33
N MET A 62 -7.90 -2.12 -3.92
CA MET A 62 -8.15 -0.71 -4.21
C MET A 62 -9.00 -0.54 -5.48
N PRO A 63 -9.74 0.57 -5.60
CA PRO A 63 -10.51 0.86 -6.80
C PRO A 63 -9.59 1.34 -7.93
N ILE A 64 -10.00 1.03 -9.16
CA ILE A 64 -9.25 1.41 -10.37
C ILE A 64 -10.00 2.53 -11.07
N ILE A 65 -9.26 3.53 -11.53
CA ILE A 65 -9.77 4.63 -12.35
C ILE A 65 -9.25 4.47 -13.78
N ARG A 66 -10.16 4.62 -14.74
CA ARG A 66 -9.86 4.50 -16.18
C ARG A 66 -10.73 5.47 -16.99
N CYS A 67 -10.40 5.66 -18.26
CA CYS A 67 -11.23 6.47 -19.17
C CYS A 67 -12.46 5.69 -19.63
N SER A 68 -13.67 6.27 -19.47
CA SER A 68 -14.95 5.59 -19.69
C SER A 68 -15.25 5.22 -21.15
N GLN A 69 -14.62 5.92 -22.10
CA GLN A 69 -14.84 5.76 -23.54
C GLN A 69 -13.57 5.35 -24.30
N ALA A 70 -12.49 5.00 -23.60
CA ALA A 70 -11.23 4.70 -24.28
C ALA A 70 -11.23 3.27 -24.85
N ALA A 71 -11.27 3.16 -26.18
CA ALA A 71 -10.78 1.98 -26.87
C ALA A 71 -9.28 1.80 -26.56
N SER A 72 -8.87 0.56 -26.27
CA SER A 72 -7.45 0.20 -26.10
C SER A 72 -6.65 0.64 -27.34
N LEU A 73 -5.47 1.21 -27.12
CA LEU A 73 -4.58 1.59 -28.21
C LEU A 73 -3.91 0.33 -28.75
N GLU A 74 -3.97 0.11 -30.06
CA GLU A 74 -3.17 -0.92 -30.72
C GLU A 74 -1.78 -0.37 -31.04
N VAL A 75 -0.76 -1.03 -30.51
CA VAL A 75 0.65 -0.70 -30.74
C VAL A 75 1.34 -1.92 -31.36
N PRO A 76 2.21 -1.75 -32.37
CA PRO A 76 3.00 -2.85 -32.90
C PRO A 76 3.84 -3.49 -31.79
N ALA A 77 3.86 -4.82 -31.69
CA ALA A 77 4.63 -5.51 -30.65
C ALA A 77 6.15 -5.21 -30.69
N PRO A 78 6.79 -5.02 -31.86
CA PRO A 78 8.19 -4.60 -31.92
C PRO A 78 8.45 -3.24 -31.25
N SER A 79 7.43 -2.41 -31.02
CA SER A 79 7.58 -1.15 -30.30
C SER A 79 7.53 -1.31 -28.77
N LEU A 80 7.10 -2.47 -28.26
CA LEU A 80 7.07 -2.78 -26.83
C LEU A 80 8.42 -3.38 -26.40
N ALA A 81 9.13 -2.67 -25.54
CA ALA A 81 10.35 -3.13 -24.90
C ALA A 81 10.18 -3.17 -23.37
N ILE A 82 10.99 -3.99 -22.71
CA ILE A 82 11.08 -4.12 -21.26
C ILE A 82 12.55 -4.20 -20.85
N LEU A 83 12.83 -3.91 -19.58
CA LEU A 83 14.16 -4.11 -19.00
C LEU A 83 14.27 -5.50 -18.36
N THR A 84 15.29 -6.25 -18.72
CA THR A 84 15.56 -7.62 -18.25
C THR A 84 17.08 -7.86 -18.12
N GLY A 85 17.52 -8.96 -17.51
CA GLY A 85 18.95 -9.32 -17.41
C GLY A 85 19.51 -9.28 -15.98
N ASN A 86 18.75 -8.77 -15.00
CA ASN A 86 19.16 -8.77 -13.60
C ASN A 86 18.73 -10.04 -12.84
N GLU A 87 18.33 -11.11 -13.53
CA GLU A 87 17.76 -12.33 -12.93
C GLU A 87 18.71 -13.09 -11.98
N ASN A 88 20.02 -12.81 -12.08
CA ASN A 88 21.06 -13.36 -11.20
C ASN A 88 21.87 -12.26 -10.47
N GLY A 89 21.44 -10.99 -10.54
CA GLY A 89 22.16 -9.83 -9.96
C GLY A 89 23.56 -9.57 -10.54
N ARG A 90 23.94 -10.25 -11.63
CA ARG A 90 25.30 -10.22 -12.22
C ARG A 90 25.43 -9.31 -13.43
N TYR A 91 24.34 -9.08 -14.14
CA TYR A 91 24.32 -8.26 -15.34
C TYR A 91 23.42 -7.06 -15.13
N PRO A 92 23.78 -5.90 -15.71
CA PRO A 92 22.92 -4.72 -15.68
C PRO A 92 21.63 -5.02 -16.43
N LEU A 93 20.58 -4.24 -16.11
CA LEU A 93 19.37 -4.25 -16.92
C LEU A 93 19.69 -3.89 -18.37
N SER A 94 19.15 -4.68 -19.28
CA SER A 94 19.25 -4.49 -20.71
C SER A 94 17.85 -4.36 -21.30
N LYS A 95 17.71 -3.43 -22.25
CA LYS A 95 16.49 -3.27 -23.03
C LYS A 95 16.31 -4.46 -23.96
N LYS A 96 15.16 -5.12 -23.86
CA LYS A 96 14.76 -6.24 -24.70
C LYS A 96 13.36 -6.01 -25.25
N HIS A 97 13.17 -6.31 -26.54
CA HIS A 97 11.84 -6.29 -27.14
C HIS A 97 11.01 -7.45 -26.62
N ILE A 98 9.70 -7.26 -26.49
CA ILE A 98 8.82 -8.29 -25.93
C ILE A 98 8.86 -9.59 -26.74
N ASP A 99 9.00 -9.49 -28.06
CA ASP A 99 9.04 -10.65 -28.96
C ASP A 99 10.32 -11.48 -28.74
N GLU A 100 11.46 -10.81 -28.58
CA GLU A 100 12.74 -11.43 -28.23
C GLU A 100 12.64 -12.10 -26.86
N PHE A 101 12.10 -11.39 -25.86
CA PHE A 101 11.89 -11.91 -24.52
C PHE A 101 11.01 -13.17 -24.51
N LEU A 102 9.93 -13.21 -25.28
CA LEU A 102 9.04 -14.37 -25.37
C LEU A 102 9.67 -15.53 -26.15
N GLN A 103 10.52 -15.23 -27.13
CA GLN A 103 11.25 -16.24 -27.90
C GLN A 103 12.32 -16.95 -27.05
N SER A 104 13.07 -16.19 -26.25
CA SER A 104 14.12 -16.70 -25.35
C SER A 104 13.70 -16.70 -23.88
N PHE A 105 12.40 -16.87 -23.60
CA PHE A 105 11.86 -16.79 -22.24
C PHE A 105 12.57 -17.72 -21.23
N GLY A 106 13.06 -18.88 -21.69
CA GLY A 106 13.81 -19.82 -20.87
C GLY A 106 15.10 -19.23 -20.27
N ASP A 107 15.75 -18.29 -20.97
CA ASP A 107 17.03 -17.70 -20.56
C ASP A 107 16.87 -16.71 -19.39
N TYR A 108 15.66 -16.17 -19.20
CA TYR A 108 15.34 -15.19 -18.16
C TYR A 108 14.77 -15.81 -16.87
N GLN A 109 14.75 -17.14 -16.75
CA GLN A 109 14.27 -17.82 -15.56
C GLN A 109 15.35 -17.87 -14.47
N SER A 110 14.98 -17.60 -13.21
CA SER A 110 15.91 -17.60 -12.09
C SER A 110 16.48 -18.99 -11.77
N ARG A 111 17.73 -19.02 -11.30
CA ARG A 111 18.62 -20.20 -11.22
C ARG A 111 18.13 -21.41 -10.43
N GLN A 112 17.18 -21.23 -9.50
CA GLN A 112 16.58 -22.34 -8.75
C GLN A 112 15.55 -23.15 -9.57
N LEU A 113 15.22 -22.70 -10.77
CA LEU A 113 14.07 -23.18 -11.57
C LEU A 113 14.48 -23.78 -12.91
N VAL A 114 15.79 -23.96 -13.15
CA VAL A 114 16.31 -24.66 -14.33
C VAL A 114 16.01 -26.15 -14.18
N SER A 115 14.76 -26.53 -14.45
CA SER A 115 14.44 -27.90 -14.81
C SER A 115 14.50 -28.03 -16.33
N ASP A 116 14.98 -29.17 -16.80
CA ASP A 116 15.03 -29.60 -18.21
C ASP A 116 13.66 -29.63 -18.94
N ASN A 117 12.62 -29.03 -18.34
CA ASN A 117 11.21 -29.14 -18.72
C ASN A 117 10.72 -28.01 -19.63
N TRP A 118 11.48 -26.93 -19.83
CA TRP A 118 11.13 -25.88 -20.79
C TRP A 118 11.95 -26.00 -22.09
N LYS A 119 11.30 -26.47 -23.16
CA LYS A 119 11.87 -26.55 -24.53
C LYS A 119 10.99 -25.85 -25.57
N GLY A 120 10.26 -24.80 -25.18
CA GLY A 120 9.29 -24.10 -26.02
C GLY A 120 9.61 -22.62 -26.25
N SER A 121 9.02 -22.03 -27.29
CA SER A 121 8.98 -20.58 -27.52
C SER A 121 7.56 -20.08 -27.18
N LEU A 122 7.46 -18.92 -26.51
CA LEU A 122 6.17 -18.24 -26.29
C LEU A 122 5.85 -17.22 -27.40
N SER A 123 6.69 -17.15 -28.44
CA SER A 123 6.47 -16.27 -29.59
C SER A 123 5.30 -16.74 -30.47
N ALA A 124 4.66 -15.79 -31.14
CA ALA A 124 3.37 -15.99 -31.80
C ALA A 124 3.41 -16.75 -33.13
N THR A 125 4.57 -17.05 -33.73
CA THR A 125 4.62 -17.79 -35.00
C THR A 125 5.97 -18.46 -35.25
N SER A 126 6.02 -19.43 -36.16
CA SER A 126 7.24 -19.88 -36.86
C SER A 126 7.90 -18.77 -37.72
N ARG A 127 7.30 -17.56 -37.76
CA ARG A 127 7.79 -16.34 -38.42
C ARG A 127 8.11 -15.17 -37.46
N GLY A 128 7.95 -15.33 -36.14
CA GLY A 128 8.50 -14.41 -35.14
C GLY A 128 7.77 -13.10 -34.84
N GLU A 129 6.63 -12.77 -35.46
CA GLU A 129 5.96 -11.47 -35.23
C GLU A 129 4.61 -11.59 -34.51
N VAL A 130 4.45 -10.85 -33.40
CA VAL A 130 3.15 -10.52 -32.80
C VAL A 130 2.68 -9.23 -33.49
N ALA A 131 1.56 -9.27 -34.23
CA ALA A 131 1.16 -8.13 -35.05
C ALA A 131 0.85 -6.87 -34.21
N ASN A 132 -0.05 -6.98 -33.22
CA ASN A 132 -0.50 -5.85 -32.41
C ASN A 132 -0.63 -6.22 -30.92
N VAL A 133 -0.40 -5.24 -30.06
CA VAL A 133 -0.58 -5.27 -28.61
C VAL A 133 -1.65 -4.27 -28.21
N HIS A 134 -2.58 -4.67 -27.36
CA HIS A 134 -3.59 -3.75 -26.83
C HIS A 134 -3.10 -3.09 -25.55
N VAL A 135 -3.00 -1.76 -25.55
CA VAL A 135 -2.53 -0.96 -24.42
C VAL A 135 -3.70 -0.22 -23.77
N ALA A 136 -3.78 -0.27 -22.45
CA ALA A 136 -4.76 0.47 -21.66
C ALA A 136 -4.11 1.11 -20.43
N GLY A 137 -4.46 2.37 -20.15
CA GLY A 137 -4.05 3.07 -18.94
C GLY A 137 -5.04 2.87 -17.79
N GLN A 138 -4.52 2.72 -16.58
CA GLN A 138 -5.26 2.64 -15.33
C GLN A 138 -4.55 3.44 -14.24
N ALA A 139 -5.31 4.01 -13.31
CA ALA A 139 -4.79 4.72 -12.15
C ALA A 139 -5.39 4.19 -10.86
N CYS A 140 -4.63 4.24 -9.77
CA CYS A 140 -5.07 3.79 -8.45
C CYS A 140 -4.57 4.74 -7.35
N PHE A 141 -5.42 5.01 -6.35
CA PHE A 141 -5.03 5.76 -5.16
C PHE A 141 -4.61 4.80 -4.06
N LEU A 142 -3.44 5.04 -3.47
CA LEU A 142 -2.86 4.25 -2.40
C LEU A 142 -2.82 5.07 -1.09
N PRO A 143 -3.11 4.44 0.06
CA PRO A 143 -3.20 5.12 1.36
C PRO A 143 -1.80 5.44 1.85
N VAL A 144 -1.28 6.61 1.49
CA VAL A 144 0.04 7.09 1.95
C VAL A 144 -0.19 8.31 2.81
N ALA A 145 0.09 8.16 4.10
CA ALA A 145 -0.09 9.23 5.08
C ALA A 145 0.78 10.45 4.75
N GLU A 146 0.39 11.61 5.27
CA GLU A 146 1.28 12.77 5.30
C GLU A 146 2.34 12.57 6.38
N THR A 147 3.60 12.52 5.98
CA THR A 147 4.75 12.46 6.88
C THR A 147 4.64 13.54 7.94
N SER A 148 4.76 13.17 9.21
CA SER A 148 5.14 14.14 10.24
C SER A 148 6.63 14.46 10.03
N PRO A 149 7.00 15.73 9.75
CA PRO A 149 8.39 16.12 9.53
C PRO A 149 9.29 15.86 10.75
N LEU A 150 8.73 15.59 11.93
CA LEU A 150 9.46 15.42 13.19
C LEU A 150 9.92 13.99 13.50
N PHE A 151 9.21 12.96 13.04
CA PHE A 151 9.47 11.58 13.49
C PHE A 151 9.93 10.61 12.40
N GLY A 152 10.10 11.08 11.17
CA GLY A 152 10.76 10.29 10.11
C GLY A 152 10.15 8.91 9.91
N GLY A 153 8.84 8.76 10.16
CA GLY A 153 8.11 7.52 9.94
C GLY A 153 8.26 7.10 8.48
N HIS A 154 8.66 5.84 8.27
CA HIS A 154 8.76 5.28 6.93
C HIS A 154 7.34 5.13 6.35
N ASP A 155 6.87 6.15 5.64
CA ASP A 155 5.55 6.20 4.97
C ASP A 155 5.49 5.39 3.68
N ALA A 156 6.47 4.51 3.46
CA ALA A 156 6.47 3.61 2.33
C ALA A 156 5.47 2.48 2.59
N VAL A 157 4.35 2.48 1.88
CA VAL A 157 3.28 1.51 2.09
C VAL A 157 3.48 0.31 1.16
N PRO A 158 3.56 -0.93 1.69
CA PRO A 158 3.66 -2.11 0.87
C PRO A 158 2.33 -2.38 0.17
N PHE A 159 2.40 -2.58 -1.14
CA PHE A 159 1.26 -3.01 -1.95
C PHE A 159 1.65 -4.16 -2.87
N ARG A 160 0.63 -4.87 -3.35
CA ARG A 160 0.76 -5.98 -4.30
C ARG A 160 -0.17 -5.75 -5.46
N ILE A 161 0.20 -6.25 -6.63
CA ILE A 161 -0.71 -6.27 -7.77
C ILE A 161 -1.61 -7.50 -7.59
N THR A 162 -2.92 -7.32 -7.54
CA THR A 162 -3.89 -8.42 -7.53
C THR A 162 -4.40 -8.64 -8.95
N TYR A 163 -4.17 -9.85 -9.46
CA TYR A 163 -4.61 -10.29 -10.77
C TYR A 163 -5.82 -11.21 -10.63
N PHE A 164 -6.86 -10.95 -11.42
CA PHE A 164 -8.09 -11.72 -11.48
C PHE A 164 -8.26 -12.32 -12.87
N ASN A 165 -8.43 -13.64 -12.95
CA ASN A 165 -8.72 -14.31 -14.21
C ASN A 165 -9.60 -15.53 -13.97
N SER A 166 -10.86 -15.47 -14.43
CA SER A 166 -11.84 -16.55 -14.24
C SER A 166 -11.50 -17.85 -14.95
N LYS A 167 -10.64 -17.81 -15.97
CA LYS A 167 -10.20 -18.97 -16.76
C LYS A 167 -8.96 -19.67 -16.18
N SER A 168 -8.28 -19.06 -15.20
CA SER A 168 -7.09 -19.63 -14.57
C SER A 168 -7.48 -20.64 -13.48
N HIS A 169 -6.83 -21.80 -13.52
CA HIS A 169 -7.06 -22.92 -12.60
C HIS A 169 -5.73 -23.54 -12.12
N PRO A 170 -5.72 -24.29 -11.00
CA PRO A 170 -4.49 -24.75 -10.34
C PRO A 170 -3.45 -25.42 -11.25
N SER A 171 -3.91 -26.16 -12.27
CA SER A 171 -3.05 -26.89 -13.21
C SER A 171 -3.11 -26.37 -14.65
N SER A 172 -3.82 -25.26 -14.90
CA SER A 172 -4.02 -24.70 -16.23
C SER A 172 -4.17 -23.17 -16.13
N PRO A 173 -3.07 -22.42 -16.03
CA PRO A 173 -3.11 -20.96 -16.09
C PRO A 173 -3.63 -20.50 -17.44
N ALA A 174 -4.46 -19.45 -17.47
CA ALA A 174 -4.99 -18.90 -18.71
C ALA A 174 -4.11 -17.80 -19.31
N ALA A 175 -3.16 -17.28 -18.54
CA ALA A 175 -2.19 -16.30 -18.99
C ALA A 175 -0.89 -16.44 -18.20
N MET A 176 0.21 -16.07 -18.83
CA MET A 176 1.43 -15.67 -18.14
C MET A 176 1.41 -14.14 -18.01
N VAL A 177 1.71 -13.63 -16.82
CA VAL A 177 1.72 -12.20 -16.54
C VAL A 177 3.16 -11.76 -16.32
N VAL A 178 3.59 -10.74 -17.06
CA VAL A 178 4.89 -10.08 -16.89
C VAL A 178 4.66 -8.72 -16.27
N VAL A 179 5.25 -8.47 -15.11
CA VAL A 179 5.26 -7.18 -14.44
C VAL A 179 6.61 -6.51 -14.73
N ALA A 180 6.61 -5.39 -15.44
CA ALA A 180 7.80 -4.65 -15.80
C ALA A 180 7.81 -3.24 -15.17
N SER A 181 8.99 -2.81 -14.76
CA SER A 181 9.23 -1.54 -14.06
C SER A 181 10.67 -1.06 -14.32
N ALA A 182 11.03 0.10 -13.76
CA ALA A 182 12.41 0.57 -13.71
C ALA A 182 13.38 -0.41 -13.03
N PHE A 183 12.87 -1.33 -12.19
CA PHE A 183 13.67 -2.35 -11.48
C PHE A 183 13.87 -3.64 -12.30
N GLY A 184 13.36 -3.68 -13.53
CA GLY A 184 13.34 -4.88 -14.38
C GLY A 184 11.96 -5.52 -14.47
N ALA A 185 11.92 -6.72 -15.05
CA ALA A 185 10.71 -7.48 -15.30
C ALA A 185 10.67 -8.80 -14.53
N SER A 186 9.47 -9.23 -14.16
CA SER A 186 9.23 -10.52 -13.50
C SER A 186 8.01 -11.20 -14.09
N SER A 187 8.07 -12.52 -14.28
CA SER A 187 6.99 -13.30 -14.91
C SER A 187 6.40 -14.31 -13.92
N GLN A 188 5.07 -14.41 -13.90
CA GLN A 188 4.34 -15.42 -13.13
C GLN A 188 3.22 -16.00 -13.99
N ALA A 189 2.87 -17.27 -13.77
CA ALA A 189 1.70 -17.89 -14.40
C ALA A 189 0.63 -18.10 -13.31
N PRO A 190 -0.38 -17.22 -13.20
CA PRO A 190 -1.36 -17.32 -12.13
C PRO A 190 -2.21 -18.59 -12.25
N THR A 191 -2.27 -19.37 -11.18
CA THR A 191 -3.01 -20.64 -11.11
C THR A 191 -4.31 -20.55 -10.32
N SER A 192 -4.56 -19.39 -9.72
CA SER A 192 -5.80 -19.09 -9.01
C SER A 192 -6.59 -18.02 -9.72
N ARG A 193 -7.91 -18.02 -9.52
CA ARG A 193 -8.81 -16.98 -10.07
C ARG A 193 -8.49 -15.57 -9.57
N ARG A 194 -7.89 -15.48 -8.39
CA ARG A 194 -7.35 -14.27 -7.77
C ARG A 194 -5.96 -14.62 -7.25
N GLN A 195 -4.94 -13.88 -7.65
CA GLN A 195 -3.57 -14.11 -7.21
C GLN A 195 -2.82 -12.78 -7.08
N HIS A 196 -1.98 -12.68 -6.04
CA HIS A 196 -1.06 -11.57 -5.91
C HIS A 196 0.21 -11.82 -6.73
N LEU A 197 0.59 -10.82 -7.53
CA LEU A 197 1.85 -10.80 -8.26
C LEU A 197 2.90 -10.07 -7.43
N PHE A 198 4.16 -10.44 -7.66
CA PHE A 198 5.33 -9.97 -6.93
C PHE A 198 6.43 -9.60 -7.92
N HIS A 199 7.41 -8.83 -7.46
CA HIS A 199 8.67 -8.64 -8.16
C HIS A 199 9.67 -9.71 -7.74
N ASN A 200 10.39 -10.30 -8.70
CA ASN A 200 11.40 -11.31 -8.44
C ASN A 200 12.72 -10.62 -8.11
N SER A 201 13.17 -10.74 -6.87
CA SER A 201 14.52 -10.31 -6.46
C SER A 201 15.34 -11.56 -6.16
N ASP A 202 16.12 -11.99 -7.15
CA ASP A 202 17.02 -13.16 -7.06
C ASP A 202 16.36 -14.43 -6.49
N GLY A 203 15.16 -14.77 -6.98
CA GLY A 203 14.42 -15.95 -6.55
C GLY A 203 13.59 -15.75 -5.28
N LYS A 204 13.48 -14.53 -4.77
CA LYS A 204 12.59 -14.17 -3.64
C LYS A 204 11.48 -13.23 -4.10
N ARG A 205 10.30 -13.34 -3.48
CA ARG A 205 9.14 -12.50 -3.82
C ARG A 205 9.23 -11.17 -3.06
N CYS A 206 9.31 -10.06 -3.78
CA CYS A 206 9.27 -8.73 -3.19
C CYS A 206 7.92 -8.05 -3.50
N PRO A 207 7.25 -7.46 -2.49
CA PRO A 207 6.18 -6.51 -2.75
C PRO A 207 6.76 -5.20 -3.30
N PHE A 208 5.91 -4.36 -3.86
CA PHE A 208 6.28 -2.98 -4.15
C PHE A 208 5.98 -2.12 -2.92
N LEU A 209 6.80 -1.11 -2.70
CA LEU A 209 6.53 -0.04 -1.76
C LEU A 209 6.11 1.18 -2.56
N VAL A 210 5.08 1.89 -2.10
CA VAL A 210 4.72 3.20 -2.64
C VAL A 210 5.08 4.26 -1.62
N GLU A 211 5.62 5.38 -2.09
CA GLU A 211 5.82 6.57 -1.28
C GLU A 211 5.42 7.83 -2.02
N ARG A 212 5.03 8.85 -1.27
CA ARG A 212 4.74 10.18 -1.78
C ARG A 212 5.97 10.79 -2.47
N THR A 213 5.78 11.46 -3.60
CA THR A 213 6.87 12.12 -4.33
C THR A 213 7.55 13.18 -3.44
N SER A 214 6.77 13.93 -2.68
CA SER A 214 7.29 14.90 -1.70
C SER A 214 8.19 14.24 -0.65
N ALA A 215 7.77 13.10 -0.11
CA ALA A 215 8.56 12.31 0.84
C ALA A 215 9.84 11.73 0.19
N SER A 216 9.77 11.28 -1.06
CA SER A 216 10.93 10.81 -1.82
C SER A 216 11.95 11.93 -2.04
N ARG A 217 11.51 13.13 -2.47
CA ARG A 217 12.38 14.32 -2.67
C ARG A 217 13.07 14.75 -1.38
N MET A 218 12.34 14.69 -0.26
CA MET A 218 12.90 14.95 1.08
C MET A 218 14.00 13.95 1.43
N ARG A 219 13.77 12.65 1.19
CA ARG A 219 14.75 11.60 1.47
C ARG A 219 16.00 11.74 0.61
N GLU A 220 15.85 12.09 -0.66
CA GLU A 220 16.96 12.25 -1.61
C GLU A 220 17.72 13.59 -1.42
N GLY A 221 17.30 14.44 -0.47
CA GLY A 221 17.98 15.71 -0.16
C GLY A 221 17.80 16.78 -1.24
N GLN A 222 16.84 16.61 -2.15
CA GLN A 222 16.60 17.53 -3.28
C GLN A 222 15.81 18.79 -2.88
N HIS A 223 15.44 18.92 -1.60
CA HIS A 223 14.60 19.99 -1.10
C HIS A 223 15.24 21.39 -1.16
N GLN A 224 16.57 21.48 -1.28
CA GLN A 224 17.30 22.76 -1.27
C GLN A 224 17.23 23.53 -2.60
N GLN A 225 16.73 22.95 -3.70
CA GLN A 225 16.72 23.62 -5.01
C GLN A 225 15.33 24.02 -5.53
N GLN A 226 14.23 23.65 -4.87
CA GLN A 226 12.87 23.87 -5.38
C GLN A 226 11.89 24.48 -4.36
N GLN A 227 12.39 25.10 -3.29
CA GLN A 227 11.57 25.52 -2.15
C GLN A 227 10.82 26.86 -2.31
N GLU A 228 10.62 27.36 -3.53
CA GLU A 228 10.05 28.71 -3.75
C GLU A 228 8.67 28.78 -4.41
N GLU A 229 7.98 27.67 -4.73
CA GLU A 229 6.63 27.79 -5.30
C GLU A 229 5.61 26.78 -4.75
N ALA A 230 4.54 27.33 -4.15
CA ALA A 230 3.45 26.66 -3.45
C ALA A 230 2.46 25.94 -4.39
N ALA A 231 2.97 25.12 -5.31
CA ALA A 231 2.19 24.22 -6.16
C ALA A 231 2.76 22.79 -6.05
N PRO A 232 1.95 21.73 -6.26
CA PRO A 232 2.50 20.38 -6.41
C PRO A 232 3.42 20.38 -7.63
N ALA A 233 4.74 20.49 -7.39
CA ALA A 233 5.69 20.67 -8.47
C ALA A 233 5.62 19.45 -9.42
N ALA A 234 5.65 19.71 -10.73
CA ALA A 234 5.56 18.69 -11.77
C ALA A 234 6.54 17.52 -11.49
N LEU A 235 6.16 16.31 -11.91
CA LEU A 235 7.05 15.16 -11.80
C LEU A 235 8.30 15.39 -12.65
N SER A 236 9.47 15.13 -12.09
CA SER A 236 10.68 15.02 -12.89
C SER A 236 10.63 13.75 -13.74
N ALA A 237 11.38 13.70 -14.84
CA ALA A 237 11.43 12.51 -15.70
C ALA A 237 11.81 11.22 -14.95
N GLN A 238 12.62 11.33 -13.89
CA GLN A 238 12.98 10.19 -13.03
C GLN A 238 11.80 9.72 -12.16
N GLU A 239 10.99 10.64 -11.67
CA GLU A 239 9.81 10.34 -10.85
C GLU A 239 8.67 9.83 -11.71
N GLU A 240 8.46 10.36 -12.92
CA GLU A 240 7.51 9.85 -13.90
C GLU A 240 7.79 8.38 -14.24
N ALA A 241 9.06 8.06 -14.48
CA ALA A 241 9.52 6.71 -14.75
C ALA A 241 9.28 5.75 -13.57
N LYS A 242 9.36 6.26 -12.33
CA LYS A 242 9.00 5.53 -11.09
C LYS A 242 7.54 5.71 -10.67
N ASN A 243 6.66 6.28 -11.51
CA ASN A 243 5.23 6.49 -11.22
C ASN A 243 4.30 5.53 -11.99
N CYS A 244 4.86 4.52 -12.69
CA CYS A 244 4.05 3.51 -13.34
C CYS A 244 4.64 2.09 -13.26
N LEU A 245 3.78 1.11 -13.52
CA LEU A 245 4.12 -0.29 -13.75
C LEU A 245 3.48 -0.74 -15.05
N LEU A 246 4.17 -1.59 -15.81
CA LEU A 246 3.58 -2.28 -16.96
C LEU A 246 3.19 -3.69 -16.56
N VAL A 247 1.92 -4.05 -16.74
CA VAL A 247 1.42 -5.41 -16.53
C VAL A 247 1.02 -5.99 -17.88
N ILE A 248 1.84 -6.91 -18.38
CA ILE A 248 1.70 -7.52 -19.70
C ILE A 248 1.06 -8.90 -19.54
N GLU A 249 -0.12 -9.07 -20.10
CA GLU A 249 -0.82 -10.35 -20.17
C GLU A 249 -0.43 -11.07 -21.47
N VAL A 250 0.11 -12.28 -21.32
CA VAL A 250 0.49 -13.21 -22.38
C VAL A 250 -0.50 -14.38 -22.35
N PRO A 251 -1.57 -14.37 -23.16
CA PRO A 251 -2.57 -15.43 -23.14
C PRO A 251 -2.00 -16.83 -23.40
N LEU A 252 -2.44 -17.81 -22.62
CA LEU A 252 -2.00 -19.20 -22.73
C LEU A 252 -3.15 -20.09 -23.21
N LYS A 253 -2.80 -21.19 -23.86
CA LYS A 253 -3.76 -22.25 -24.19
C LYS A 253 -4.20 -22.91 -22.88
N THR A 254 -5.50 -22.87 -22.63
CA THR A 254 -6.10 -23.55 -21.49
C THR A 254 -6.41 -24.99 -21.88
N THR A 255 -6.10 -25.94 -21.00
CA THR A 255 -6.57 -27.32 -21.20
C THR A 255 -8.01 -27.36 -20.70
N PRO A 256 -9.01 -27.64 -21.57
CA PRO A 256 -10.38 -27.74 -21.11
C PRO A 256 -10.47 -28.88 -20.09
N GLN A 257 -11.08 -28.62 -18.93
CA GLN A 257 -11.42 -29.70 -18.01
C GLN A 257 -12.43 -30.61 -18.71
N PRO A 258 -12.27 -31.94 -18.68
CA PRO A 258 -13.41 -32.80 -18.95
C PRO A 258 -14.46 -32.44 -17.90
N LEU A 259 -15.63 -31.98 -18.35
CA LEU A 259 -16.80 -31.89 -17.49
C LEU A 259 -16.99 -33.29 -16.90
N PHE A 260 -16.62 -33.47 -15.64
CA PHE A 260 -17.00 -34.64 -14.87
C PHE A 260 -18.52 -34.56 -14.70
N GLY A 261 -19.22 -35.04 -15.71
CA GLY A 261 -20.60 -35.47 -15.58
C GLY A 261 -20.59 -36.51 -14.48
N THR A 262 -21.09 -36.13 -13.31
CA THR A 262 -21.54 -37.09 -12.32
C THR A 262 -22.43 -38.10 -13.04
N PRO A 263 -22.12 -39.41 -13.04
CA PRO A 263 -23.08 -40.39 -13.51
C PRO A 263 -24.15 -40.42 -12.43
N HIS A 264 -25.19 -39.60 -12.58
CA HIS A 264 -26.41 -39.82 -11.84
C HIS A 264 -26.96 -41.15 -12.34
N ALA A 265 -26.69 -42.19 -11.57
CA ALA A 265 -27.34 -43.47 -11.64
C ALA A 265 -28.86 -43.24 -11.60
N LEU A 266 -29.52 -43.31 -12.74
CA LEU A 266 -30.94 -43.66 -12.82
C LEU A 266 -31.06 -45.17 -12.66
N LEU A 267 -30.75 -45.63 -11.45
CA LEU A 267 -31.26 -46.88 -10.90
C LEU A 267 -32.57 -46.53 -10.19
N ALA A 268 -33.64 -46.39 -10.96
CA ALA A 268 -35.01 -46.48 -10.47
C ALA A 268 -35.72 -47.55 -11.30
N SER A 269 -35.80 -48.72 -10.67
CA SER A 269 -36.64 -49.85 -10.97
C SER A 269 -38.05 -49.49 -11.45
N GLY A 270 -38.56 -50.23 -12.44
CA GLY A 270 -40.00 -50.35 -12.64
C GLY A 270 -40.44 -50.99 -13.96
N GLY A 271 -40.50 -52.32 -14.01
CA GLY A 271 -41.35 -53.12 -14.92
C GLY A 271 -40.91 -53.16 -16.39
N GLY A 272 -40.46 -54.29 -16.94
CA GLY A 272 -41.38 -55.31 -17.48
C GLY A 272 -42.08 -54.76 -18.72
N ILE A 273 -41.75 -55.19 -19.94
CA ILE A 273 -42.28 -56.42 -20.53
C ILE A 273 -41.45 -56.78 -21.79
N PHE A 274 -41.26 -58.10 -21.93
CA PHE A 274 -40.70 -58.86 -23.05
C PHE A 274 -41.19 -58.44 -24.45
N GLY A 275 -40.33 -58.61 -25.46
CA GLY A 275 -40.80 -58.71 -26.84
C GLY A 275 -39.76 -58.45 -27.92
N SER A 276 -38.94 -59.47 -28.15
CA SER A 276 -38.10 -59.82 -29.32
C SER A 276 -38.37 -59.19 -30.71
N PRO A 277 -37.40 -59.31 -31.63
CA PRO A 277 -37.18 -58.43 -32.78
C PRO A 277 -37.90 -58.92 -34.04
N ALA A 278 -38.01 -58.06 -35.06
CA ALA A 278 -37.43 -58.28 -36.39
C ALA A 278 -38.04 -57.37 -37.48
N ILE A 279 -37.29 -57.34 -38.60
CA ILE A 279 -37.74 -57.20 -39.98
C ILE A 279 -37.51 -55.85 -40.68
N THR A 280 -36.75 -56.04 -41.75
CA THR A 280 -36.16 -55.25 -42.82
C THR A 280 -37.12 -54.63 -43.85
N GLN A 281 -36.65 -53.52 -44.43
CA GLN A 281 -36.74 -53.11 -45.86
C GLN A 281 -38.04 -52.44 -46.39
N PRO A 282 -38.05 -51.82 -47.59
CA PRO A 282 -37.41 -50.53 -47.94
C PRO A 282 -38.35 -49.59 -48.75
N GLY A 283 -37.91 -48.38 -49.12
CA GLY A 283 -38.37 -47.73 -50.36
C GLY A 283 -39.05 -46.36 -50.28
N THR A 284 -38.34 -45.39 -50.87
CA THR A 284 -38.82 -44.31 -51.76
C THR A 284 -39.62 -43.11 -51.24
N ALA A 285 -38.95 -41.96 -51.40
CA ALA A 285 -39.37 -40.77 -52.14
C ALA A 285 -40.05 -39.58 -51.41
N ALA A 286 -39.32 -38.46 -51.51
CA ALA A 286 -39.77 -37.10 -51.83
C ALA A 286 -40.53 -36.27 -50.79
N GLY A 287 -40.10 -35.01 -50.70
CA GLY A 287 -41.01 -33.88 -50.50
C GLY A 287 -40.77 -33.07 -49.23
N ALA A 288 -40.38 -31.82 -49.44
CA ALA A 288 -40.23 -30.75 -48.47
C ALA A 288 -41.41 -30.61 -47.49
N ILE A 289 -41.11 -30.20 -46.25
CA ILE A 289 -42.09 -29.66 -45.30
C ILE A 289 -41.53 -28.38 -44.65
N PRO A 290 -42.40 -27.39 -44.35
CA PRO A 290 -42.06 -25.99 -44.19
C PRO A 290 -42.10 -25.49 -42.73
N THR A 291 -41.71 -24.23 -42.60
CA THR A 291 -41.83 -23.32 -41.47
C THR A 291 -43.26 -23.19 -40.92
N GLN A 292 -43.44 -23.33 -39.60
CA GLN A 292 -44.55 -22.81 -38.79
C GLN A 292 -43.91 -21.94 -37.70
N GLN A 293 -44.29 -20.69 -37.37
CA GLN A 293 -45.57 -19.98 -37.24
C GLN A 293 -46.54 -20.51 -36.17
N PHE A 294 -46.37 -19.98 -34.95
CA PHE A 294 -47.38 -19.70 -33.92
C PHE A 294 -46.77 -18.55 -33.08
N GLY A 295 -47.42 -17.48 -32.66
CA GLY A 295 -48.82 -17.10 -32.55
C GLY A 295 -48.88 -16.16 -31.34
N GLY A 296 -49.02 -14.85 -31.57
CA GLY A 296 -49.05 -13.85 -30.50
C GLY A 296 -50.28 -12.95 -30.62
N GLY A 297 -51.31 -13.21 -29.79
CA GLY A 297 -52.24 -12.17 -29.33
C GLY A 297 -51.52 -11.30 -28.29
N GLY A 298 -51.85 -10.04 -28.04
CA GLY A 298 -53.15 -9.38 -27.98
C GLY A 298 -53.19 -8.59 -26.66
N PHE A 299 -53.92 -7.47 -26.62
CA PHE A 299 -54.03 -6.45 -25.55
C PHE A 299 -52.91 -5.37 -25.56
N GLY A 300 -53.15 -4.06 -25.66
CA GLY A 300 -54.37 -3.26 -25.65
C GLY A 300 -54.24 -2.05 -24.73
N GLY A 301 -54.31 -0.83 -25.30
CA GLY A 301 -54.54 0.46 -24.60
C GLY A 301 -53.29 1.16 -24.05
N GLY A 302 -53.11 2.48 -24.13
CA GLY A 302 -53.90 3.57 -24.69
C GLY A 302 -53.32 4.94 -24.25
N GLY A 303 -53.53 5.96 -25.08
CA GLY A 303 -53.61 7.37 -24.64
C GLY A 303 -52.31 8.19 -24.60
N GLY A 304 -52.29 9.32 -25.32
CA GLY A 304 -51.36 10.42 -25.05
C GLY A 304 -50.87 11.23 -26.24
N LEU A 305 -51.78 11.73 -27.08
CA LEU A 305 -51.50 12.69 -28.15
C LEU A 305 -51.50 14.12 -27.58
N PHE A 306 -50.42 14.89 -27.77
CA PHE A 306 -50.48 16.34 -28.04
C PHE A 306 -49.25 16.74 -28.86
N GLY A 307 -49.49 17.30 -30.06
CA GLY A 307 -48.52 18.11 -30.80
C GLY A 307 -48.26 19.44 -30.08
N SER A 308 -47.39 20.33 -30.54
CA SER A 308 -47.07 20.66 -31.93
C SER A 308 -45.86 21.60 -32.02
N SER A 309 -45.37 21.71 -33.26
CA SER A 309 -44.91 22.94 -33.93
C SER A 309 -43.63 23.67 -33.43
N SER A 310 -42.55 23.44 -34.19
CA SER A 310 -41.84 24.42 -35.03
C SER A 310 -41.52 25.82 -34.49
N GLY A 311 -40.24 26.17 -34.55
CA GLY A 311 -39.75 27.55 -34.55
C GLY A 311 -38.28 27.65 -34.97
N GLN A 312 -38.06 27.83 -36.28
CA GLN A 312 -36.78 28.14 -36.91
C GLN A 312 -36.82 29.59 -37.40
N VAL A 313 -36.00 30.47 -36.83
CA VAL A 313 -35.60 31.82 -37.32
C VAL A 313 -34.32 32.14 -36.52
N GLY A 314 -33.19 32.69 -36.97
CA GLY A 314 -32.77 33.49 -38.11
C GLY A 314 -31.55 34.31 -37.61
N GLY A 315 -30.55 34.55 -38.46
CA GLY A 315 -29.20 34.96 -38.07
C GLY A 315 -29.03 36.41 -37.55
N GLY A 316 -27.80 36.74 -37.16
CA GLY A 316 -27.40 38.10 -36.76
C GLY A 316 -25.91 38.22 -36.42
N LEU A 317 -25.21 38.95 -37.28
CA LEU A 317 -23.80 39.36 -37.25
C LEU A 317 -23.59 40.57 -36.31
N PHE A 318 -22.33 40.79 -35.89
CA PHE A 318 -21.68 42.01 -35.32
C PHE A 318 -21.22 41.96 -33.85
N GLY A 319 -19.95 42.32 -33.65
CA GLY A 319 -19.59 43.40 -32.72
C GLY A 319 -18.71 43.02 -31.52
N SER A 320 -17.43 43.39 -31.61
CA SER A 320 -16.47 43.47 -30.49
C SER A 320 -16.85 44.53 -29.44
N SER A 321 -16.36 44.32 -28.20
CA SER A 321 -15.83 45.28 -27.21
C SER A 321 -16.44 45.11 -25.81
N GLY A 322 -15.60 45.07 -24.78
CA GLY A 322 -16.02 45.44 -23.41
C GLY A 322 -15.54 44.49 -22.32
N ALA A 323 -14.44 44.87 -21.67
CA ALA A 323 -13.94 44.29 -20.44
C ALA A 323 -14.94 44.47 -19.27
N ALA A 324 -15.08 43.44 -18.45
CA ALA A 324 -15.53 43.54 -17.06
C ALA A 324 -14.98 42.34 -16.26
N GLU A 325 -14.07 42.63 -15.32
CA GLU A 325 -13.62 41.68 -14.29
C GLU A 325 -14.80 41.19 -13.44
N PRO A 326 -14.90 39.89 -13.12
CA PRO A 326 -15.76 39.44 -12.03
C PRO A 326 -15.04 39.59 -10.68
N PRO A 327 -15.79 39.95 -9.61
CA PRO A 327 -15.24 40.30 -8.31
C PRO A 327 -14.67 39.11 -7.54
N SER A 328 -13.59 39.40 -6.82
CA SER A 328 -12.88 38.55 -5.87
C SER A 328 -13.82 37.80 -4.92
N ALA A 329 -13.85 36.47 -5.04
CA ALA A 329 -14.59 35.60 -4.14
C ALA A 329 -13.85 35.46 -2.80
N SER A 330 -14.49 36.01 -1.77
CA SER A 330 -14.29 35.76 -0.34
C SER A 330 -13.93 34.29 -0.04
N ALA A 331 -12.79 34.08 0.61
CA ALA A 331 -12.34 32.80 1.15
C ALA A 331 -13.39 32.20 2.08
N SER A 332 -13.98 31.08 1.67
CA SER A 332 -14.82 30.25 2.52
C SER A 332 -13.93 29.39 3.44
N ALA A 333 -14.36 29.28 4.69
CA ALA A 333 -13.68 28.59 5.76
C ALA A 333 -13.52 27.08 5.49
N GLY A 334 -12.27 26.61 5.54
CA GLY A 334 -11.82 25.27 5.97
C GLY A 334 -12.57 24.06 5.43
N ALA A 335 -12.40 23.72 4.16
CA ALA A 335 -12.61 22.35 3.69
C ALA A 335 -11.53 21.42 4.28
N PRO A 336 -11.83 20.15 4.59
CA PRO A 336 -10.83 19.19 5.03
C PRO A 336 -9.75 19.02 3.94
N THR A 337 -8.54 19.49 4.22
CA THR A 337 -7.39 19.46 3.30
C THR A 337 -6.75 18.08 3.33
N GLY A 338 -7.37 17.12 2.64
CA GLY A 338 -6.66 15.91 2.24
C GLY A 338 -5.88 16.18 0.96
N THR A 339 -4.61 15.76 0.91
CA THR A 339 -3.76 15.99 -0.27
C THR A 339 -3.56 14.69 -1.06
N GLN A 340 -3.80 14.75 -2.37
CA GLN A 340 -3.41 13.71 -3.31
C GLN A 340 -2.25 14.19 -4.17
N GLU A 341 -1.23 13.35 -4.27
CA GLU A 341 -0.09 13.59 -5.15
C GLU A 341 0.33 12.32 -5.87
N ALA A 342 1.09 12.49 -6.95
CA ALA A 342 1.74 11.36 -7.59
C ALA A 342 2.70 10.70 -6.59
N ALA A 343 2.86 9.39 -6.70
CA ALA A 343 3.72 8.62 -5.83
C ALA A 343 4.80 7.89 -6.63
N VAL A 344 5.92 7.55 -5.99
CA VAL A 344 6.98 6.77 -6.61
C VAL A 344 7.08 5.39 -5.96
N ILE A 345 7.53 4.40 -6.72
CA ILE A 345 7.74 3.05 -6.20
C ILE A 345 9.19 2.78 -5.81
N SER A 346 9.33 1.87 -4.85
CA SER A 346 10.55 1.12 -4.56
C SER A 346 10.22 -0.36 -4.32
N LEU A 347 11.24 -1.20 -4.20
CA LEU A 347 11.06 -2.61 -3.83
C LEU A 347 11.02 -2.74 -2.30
N GLY A 348 10.08 -3.55 -1.82
CA GLY A 348 9.97 -3.88 -0.40
C GLY A 348 10.90 -5.00 0.04
N GLU A 349 10.77 -5.41 1.29
CA GLU A 349 11.55 -6.50 1.85
C GLU A 349 11.30 -7.82 1.10
N GLU A 350 12.37 -8.59 0.93
CA GLU A 350 12.33 -9.91 0.32
C GLU A 350 11.47 -10.86 1.19
N GLY A 351 10.32 -11.26 0.67
CA GLY A 351 9.49 -12.29 1.26
C GLY A 351 9.78 -13.64 0.62
N GLY A 352 9.79 -14.72 1.41
CA GLY A 352 9.71 -16.12 0.96
C GLY A 352 10.51 -16.52 -0.29
N LEU A 353 10.17 -17.68 -0.86
CA LEU A 353 10.68 -18.12 -2.16
C LEU A 353 9.75 -17.65 -3.28
N TRP A 354 10.31 -17.43 -4.46
CA TRP A 354 9.54 -17.14 -5.67
C TRP A 354 8.61 -18.31 -5.99
N PRO A 355 7.30 -18.06 -6.25
CA PRO A 355 6.37 -19.14 -6.55
C PRO A 355 6.74 -19.80 -7.87
N TYR A 356 6.97 -21.11 -7.83
CA TYR A 356 7.24 -21.93 -8.99
C TYR A 356 6.59 -23.30 -8.84
N ASP A 357 6.01 -23.77 -9.95
CA ASP A 357 5.49 -25.13 -10.06
C ASP A 357 6.01 -25.75 -11.37
N PRO A 358 6.94 -26.72 -11.29
CA PRO A 358 7.53 -27.36 -12.47
C PRO A 358 6.53 -28.23 -13.25
N SER A 359 5.37 -28.56 -12.67
CA SER A 359 4.36 -29.38 -13.31
C SER A 359 3.53 -28.62 -14.35
N ILE A 360 3.56 -27.28 -14.29
CA ILE A 360 2.78 -26.43 -15.17
C ILE A 360 3.44 -26.35 -16.53
N LYS A 361 2.74 -26.85 -17.54
CA LYS A 361 3.10 -26.65 -18.95
C LYS A 361 2.37 -25.41 -19.45
N ILE A 362 3.12 -24.44 -19.96
CA ILE A 362 2.56 -23.23 -20.57
C ILE A 362 2.78 -23.27 -22.08
N GLU A 363 1.76 -22.90 -22.85
CA GLU A 363 1.85 -22.74 -24.30
C GLU A 363 1.08 -21.47 -24.69
N ARG A 364 1.66 -20.63 -25.56
CA ARG A 364 1.04 -19.37 -25.99
C ARG A 364 -0.21 -19.63 -26.84
N ASP A 365 -1.31 -18.95 -26.52
CA ASP A 365 -2.47 -18.85 -27.42
C ASP A 365 -2.25 -17.77 -28.48
N GLN A 366 -1.78 -18.17 -29.65
CA GLN A 366 -1.39 -17.25 -30.74
C GLN A 366 -2.55 -16.45 -31.34
N VAL A 367 -3.80 -16.88 -31.13
CA VAL A 367 -4.99 -16.17 -31.65
C VAL A 367 -5.31 -14.96 -30.80
N ALA A 368 -5.06 -15.05 -29.49
CA ALA A 368 -5.33 -13.96 -28.57
C ALA A 368 -4.16 -12.96 -28.55
N PRO A 369 -4.40 -11.65 -28.72
CA PRO A 369 -3.35 -10.65 -28.73
C PRO A 369 -2.75 -10.44 -27.33
N LEU A 370 -1.53 -9.89 -27.27
CA LEU A 370 -0.95 -9.42 -26.01
C LEU A 370 -1.74 -8.22 -25.49
N LYS A 371 -1.84 -8.10 -24.17
CA LYS A 371 -2.44 -6.92 -23.53
C LYS A 371 -1.46 -6.30 -22.56
N VAL A 372 -1.41 -4.98 -22.54
CA VAL A 372 -0.55 -4.19 -21.66
C VAL A 372 -1.43 -3.25 -20.88
N THR A 373 -1.33 -3.33 -19.55
CA THR A 373 -1.94 -2.35 -18.65
C THR A 373 -0.83 -1.46 -18.10
N ILE A 374 -0.91 -0.16 -18.36
CA ILE A 374 -0.06 0.86 -17.75
C ILE A 374 -0.75 1.29 -16.47
N LEU A 375 -0.15 0.99 -15.31
CA LEU A 375 -0.74 1.23 -14.00
C LEU A 375 -0.03 2.37 -13.29
N PHE A 376 -0.70 3.51 -13.21
CA PHE A 376 -0.26 4.69 -12.45
C PHE A 376 -0.76 4.64 -11.02
N TYR A 377 -0.03 5.27 -10.10
CA TYR A 377 -0.39 5.32 -8.69
C TYR A 377 -0.21 6.70 -8.08
N TYR A 378 -1.07 7.00 -7.12
CA TYR A 378 -1.14 8.27 -6.42
C TYR A 378 -1.15 8.00 -4.92
N GLY A 379 -0.35 8.75 -4.17
CA GLY A 379 -0.38 8.75 -2.71
C GLY A 379 -1.50 9.66 -2.23
N ALA A 380 -2.42 9.13 -1.44
CA ALA A 380 -3.55 9.86 -0.90
C ALA A 380 -3.56 9.79 0.63
N SER A 381 -3.62 10.96 1.28
CA SER A 381 -3.83 11.07 2.74
C SER A 381 -5.30 11.11 3.14
N SER A 382 -6.21 11.17 2.15
CA SER A 382 -7.66 11.14 2.35
C SER A 382 -8.39 10.52 1.15
N SER A 383 -9.64 10.12 1.37
CA SER A 383 -10.58 9.69 0.33
C SER A 383 -11.29 10.84 -0.41
N TYR A 384 -11.02 12.10 -0.07
CA TYR A 384 -11.66 13.23 -0.74
C TYR A 384 -10.95 13.54 -2.06
N LEU A 385 -11.60 13.35 -3.21
CA LEU A 385 -11.03 13.73 -4.51
C LEU A 385 -11.51 15.12 -4.93
N ASP A 386 -10.58 15.97 -5.33
CA ASP A 386 -10.86 17.28 -5.91
C ASP A 386 -10.80 17.27 -7.45
N SER A 387 -11.37 18.30 -8.08
CA SER A 387 -11.41 18.40 -9.54
C SER A 387 -10.00 18.49 -10.16
N SER A 388 -9.05 19.11 -9.46
CA SER A 388 -7.68 19.28 -9.96
C SER A 388 -6.93 17.94 -10.03
N THR A 389 -7.09 17.07 -9.03
CA THR A 389 -6.51 15.73 -9.02
C THR A 389 -7.14 14.86 -10.10
N VAL A 390 -8.46 14.92 -10.27
CA VAL A 390 -9.16 14.17 -11.32
C VAL A 390 -8.69 14.61 -12.72
N GLN A 391 -8.47 15.91 -12.95
CA GLN A 391 -7.90 16.42 -14.19
C GLN A 391 -6.46 15.93 -14.42
N ARG A 392 -5.61 15.90 -13.38
CA ARG A 392 -4.25 15.35 -13.48
C ARG A 392 -4.25 13.87 -13.86
N VAL A 393 -5.09 13.07 -13.19
CA VAL A 393 -5.26 11.64 -13.50
C VAL A 393 -5.70 11.45 -14.95
N LYS A 394 -6.68 12.24 -15.41
CA LYS A 394 -7.14 12.19 -16.80
C LYS A 394 -6.02 12.52 -17.78
N ALA A 395 -5.31 13.62 -17.57
CA ALA A 395 -4.23 14.06 -18.46
C ALA A 395 -3.13 13.00 -18.56
N GLN A 396 -2.79 12.34 -17.44
CA GLN A 396 -1.80 11.26 -17.43
C GLN A 396 -2.31 10.02 -18.19
N LEU A 397 -3.57 9.62 -17.99
CA LEU A 397 -4.17 8.51 -18.72
C LEU A 397 -4.29 8.78 -20.23
N GLU A 398 -4.53 10.03 -20.63
CA GLU A 398 -4.55 10.44 -22.04
C GLU A 398 -3.14 10.48 -22.64
N ALA A 399 -2.13 10.97 -21.91
CA ALA A 399 -0.73 10.96 -22.32
C ALA A 399 -0.22 9.53 -22.54
N ALA A 400 -0.65 8.56 -21.72
CA ALA A 400 -0.33 7.15 -21.88
C ALA A 400 -0.86 6.51 -23.18
N ARG A 401 -1.73 7.21 -23.92
CA ARG A 401 -2.25 6.78 -25.23
C ARG A 401 -1.42 7.30 -26.41
N ALA A 402 -0.38 8.07 -26.18
CA ALA A 402 0.55 8.44 -27.24
C ALA A 402 1.29 7.18 -27.74
N GLN A 403 1.44 7.03 -29.05
CA GLN A 403 2.04 5.83 -29.65
C GLN A 403 3.50 5.62 -29.21
N ASP A 404 4.21 6.71 -28.92
CA ASP A 404 5.59 6.72 -28.48
C ASP A 404 5.77 6.65 -26.96
N PHE A 405 4.68 6.72 -26.16
CA PHE A 405 4.73 6.72 -24.70
C PHE A 405 5.53 5.53 -24.14
N LEU A 406 5.23 4.31 -24.61
CA LEU A 406 5.94 3.10 -24.15
C LEU A 406 7.43 3.12 -24.52
N THR A 407 7.78 3.69 -25.67
CA THR A 407 9.18 3.79 -26.10
C THR A 407 9.93 4.79 -25.22
N GLN A 408 9.32 5.95 -24.95
CA GLN A 408 9.88 6.98 -24.08
C GLN A 408 10.03 6.48 -22.64
N LEU A 409 9.01 5.78 -22.12
CA LEU A 409 9.05 5.22 -20.76
C LEU A 409 10.22 4.25 -20.57
N VAL A 410 10.44 3.35 -21.52
CA VAL A 410 11.55 2.38 -21.43
C VAL A 410 12.91 3.08 -21.55
N GLN A 411 13.02 4.14 -22.38
CA GLN A 411 14.23 4.96 -22.45
C GLN A 411 14.50 5.67 -21.12
N GLN A 412 13.46 6.18 -20.45
CA GLN A 412 13.60 6.77 -19.11
C GLN A 412 14.05 5.72 -18.09
N TRP A 413 13.50 4.50 -18.13
CA TRP A 413 13.96 3.41 -17.27
C TRP A 413 15.42 3.02 -17.52
N GLU A 414 15.86 2.99 -18.78
CA GLU A 414 17.26 2.72 -19.13
C GLU A 414 18.19 3.82 -18.61
N ALA A 415 17.78 5.09 -18.76
CA ALA A 415 18.52 6.24 -18.26
C ALA A 415 18.62 6.30 -16.72
N LEU A 416 17.67 5.69 -15.99
CA LEU A 416 17.74 5.56 -14.53
C LEU A 416 18.88 4.62 -14.08
N GLY A 417 19.34 3.70 -14.95
CA GLY A 417 20.53 2.89 -14.70
C GLY A 417 20.45 2.03 -13.44
N TYR A 418 19.36 1.29 -13.24
CA TYR A 418 19.22 0.41 -12.07
C TYR A 418 20.26 -0.73 -12.12
N ASP A 419 21.17 -0.76 -11.14
CA ASP A 419 22.32 -1.65 -11.06
C ASP A 419 22.00 -3.03 -10.47
N GLY A 420 20.72 -3.32 -10.20
CA GLY A 420 20.26 -4.63 -9.75
C GLY A 420 20.68 -5.00 -8.33
N ALA A 421 21.21 -4.06 -7.53
CA ALA A 421 21.60 -4.35 -6.17
C ALA A 421 20.37 -4.54 -5.26
N PRO A 422 20.21 -5.69 -4.57
CA PRO A 422 19.18 -5.86 -3.57
C PRO A 422 19.50 -4.93 -2.39
N ARG A 423 18.77 -3.80 -2.27
CA ARG A 423 18.76 -3.00 -1.03
C ARG A 423 17.89 -3.68 0.04
N GLY A 424 18.09 -4.97 0.25
CA GLY A 424 17.41 -5.81 1.25
C GLY A 424 18.29 -6.18 2.45
N ALA A 425 19.58 -5.84 2.44
CA ALA A 425 20.44 -5.92 3.62
C ALA A 425 21.01 -4.53 3.91
N PRO A 426 21.00 -4.05 5.17
CA PRO A 426 21.83 -2.91 5.54
C PRO A 426 23.27 -3.31 5.27
N THR A 427 23.81 -2.87 4.13
CA THR A 427 25.25 -2.90 3.89
C THR A 427 25.90 -2.23 5.08
N ALA A 428 26.89 -2.91 5.68
CA ALA A 428 27.68 -2.38 6.77
C ALA A 428 28.14 -0.95 6.42
N GLY A 429 27.46 0.04 7.02
CA GLY A 429 27.45 1.42 6.54
C GLY A 429 26.06 1.90 6.09
N SER A 430 25.02 1.70 6.90
CA SER A 430 23.69 2.27 6.64
C SER A 430 23.80 3.79 6.44
N LYS A 431 23.63 4.24 5.20
CA LYS A 431 23.40 5.65 4.89
C LYS A 431 21.91 5.92 5.11
N VAL A 432 21.59 6.51 6.26
CA VAL A 432 20.30 7.16 6.49
C VAL A 432 20.55 8.67 6.42
N GLY A 433 19.95 9.36 5.45
CA GLY A 433 20.00 10.82 5.33
C GLY A 433 21.33 11.42 4.84
N GLY A 434 22.12 10.69 4.04
CA GLY A 434 23.39 11.24 3.51
C GLY A 434 24.50 11.46 4.55
N VAL A 435 24.23 11.19 5.83
CA VAL A 435 25.19 11.28 6.93
C VAL A 435 25.69 9.86 7.21
N GLN A 436 27.01 9.66 7.21
CA GLN A 436 27.61 8.42 7.71
C GLN A 436 27.31 8.34 9.21
N LEU A 437 26.57 7.31 9.63
CA LEU A 437 26.36 7.02 11.05
C LEU A 437 27.71 6.79 11.71
N SER A 438 27.92 7.40 12.87
CA SER A 438 29.12 7.14 13.64
C SER A 438 29.16 5.67 14.09
N PRO A 439 30.35 5.07 14.29
CA PRO A 439 30.46 3.69 14.79
C PRO A 439 29.70 3.46 16.11
N GLN A 440 29.60 4.50 16.95
CA GLN A 440 28.88 4.46 18.21
C GLN A 440 27.36 4.37 18.00
N GLU A 441 26.78 5.16 17.10
CA GLU A 441 25.35 5.09 16.76
C GLU A 441 24.97 3.76 16.12
N ALA A 442 25.86 3.18 15.31
CA ALA A 442 25.65 1.88 14.70
C ALA A 442 25.59 0.76 15.74
N GLU A 443 26.46 0.80 16.75
CA GLU A 443 26.44 -0.17 17.85
C GLU A 443 25.22 0.02 18.76
N GLU A 444 24.87 1.27 19.06
CA GLU A 444 23.66 1.60 19.83
C GLU A 444 22.40 1.06 19.12
N MET A 445 22.27 1.23 17.81
CA MET A 445 21.16 0.64 17.05
C MET A 445 21.15 -0.88 17.09
N ARG A 446 22.29 -1.57 17.07
CA ARG A 446 22.33 -3.03 17.23
C ARG A 446 21.83 -3.47 18.60
N MET A 447 22.21 -2.75 19.66
CA MET A 447 21.68 -2.99 20.99
C MET A 447 20.16 -2.79 20.99
N ARG A 448 19.66 -1.68 20.43
CA ARG A 448 18.22 -1.41 20.35
C ARG A 448 17.44 -2.44 19.55
N GLN A 449 18.01 -2.96 18.46
CA GLN A 449 17.38 -4.02 17.68
C GLN A 449 17.19 -5.32 18.47
N ARG A 450 18.13 -5.63 19.38
CA ARG A 450 17.99 -6.76 20.30
C ARG A 450 16.94 -6.50 21.38
N ASP A 451 16.75 -5.24 21.75
CA ASP A 451 15.90 -4.84 22.87
C ASP A 451 14.47 -4.47 22.44
N GLU A 452 14.23 -4.26 21.15
CA GLU A 452 12.93 -3.95 20.55
C GLU A 452 11.78 -4.86 21.04
N PRO A 453 11.96 -6.19 21.22
CA PRO A 453 10.91 -7.06 21.77
C PRO A 453 10.47 -6.71 23.20
N LEU A 454 11.30 -5.99 23.99
CA LEU A 454 10.95 -5.56 25.34
C LEU A 454 9.90 -4.44 25.33
N PHE A 455 9.84 -3.64 24.26
CA PHE A 455 8.98 -2.45 24.16
C PHE A 455 7.56 -2.79 23.67
N THR A 456 6.89 -3.66 24.42
CA THR A 456 5.53 -4.11 24.15
C THR A 456 4.49 -2.97 24.23
N ALA A 457 3.26 -3.25 23.79
CA ALA A 457 2.14 -2.31 23.96
C ALA A 457 1.91 -1.92 25.44
N ALA A 458 2.21 -2.82 26.39
CA ALA A 458 2.14 -2.53 27.82
C ALA A 458 3.16 -1.46 28.24
N VAL A 459 4.41 -1.56 27.75
CA VAL A 459 5.46 -0.57 27.99
C VAL A 459 5.03 0.80 27.45
N ARG A 460 4.52 0.86 26.21
CA ARG A 460 4.08 2.11 25.58
C ARG A 460 2.93 2.78 26.33
N ARG A 461 1.98 1.97 26.82
CA ARG A 461 0.89 2.46 27.68
C ARG A 461 1.43 3.03 28.99
N ASP A 462 2.41 2.38 29.60
CA ASP A 462 3.02 2.86 30.84
C ASP A 462 3.86 4.11 30.62
N ILE A 463 4.59 4.22 29.50
CA ILE A 463 5.24 5.46 29.08
C ILE A 463 4.21 6.60 28.97
N TYR A 464 3.09 6.36 28.28
CA TYR A 464 2.03 7.36 28.16
C TYR A 464 1.48 7.77 29.54
N ARG A 465 1.23 6.80 30.45
CA ARG A 465 0.79 7.08 31.82
C ARG A 465 1.80 7.95 32.57
N VAL A 466 3.08 7.60 32.51
CA VAL A 466 4.18 8.34 33.12
C VAL A 466 4.24 9.78 32.61
N LEU A 467 4.02 9.99 31.31
CA LEU A 467 4.03 11.31 30.69
C LEU A 467 2.76 12.13 30.96
N SER A 468 1.63 11.46 31.22
CA SER A 468 0.31 12.07 31.44
C SER A 468 0.00 12.37 32.91
N ASP A 469 0.67 11.70 33.86
CA ASP A 469 0.34 11.79 35.28
C ASP A 469 0.77 13.13 35.91
N LYS A 470 -0.21 14.05 36.05
CA LYS A 470 -0.06 15.35 36.72
C LYS A 470 0.19 15.21 38.23
N SER A 471 -0.21 14.11 38.87
CA SER A 471 -0.09 13.92 40.33
C SER A 471 1.32 13.51 40.75
N ARG A 472 2.00 12.70 39.93
CA ARG A 472 3.43 12.40 40.07
C ARG A 472 4.33 13.57 39.68
N ALA A 473 3.78 14.56 38.97
CA ALA A 473 4.47 15.81 38.64
C ALA A 473 4.65 16.75 39.85
N ALA A 474 3.80 16.63 40.88
CA ALA A 474 3.75 17.55 42.02
C ALA A 474 4.59 17.13 43.25
N ALA A 475 5.27 15.98 43.21
CA ALA A 475 5.96 15.39 44.38
C ALA A 475 7.27 16.10 44.82
N GLY A 476 7.46 17.37 44.43
CA GLY A 476 8.51 18.25 44.95
C GLY A 476 8.03 19.20 46.07
N VAL A 477 6.73 19.22 46.37
CA VAL A 477 6.17 20.01 47.48
C VAL A 477 5.91 19.08 48.66
N THR A 478 6.61 19.30 49.76
CA THR A 478 6.50 18.56 51.02
C THR A 478 5.05 18.51 51.51
N ALA A 479 4.34 17.41 51.20
CA ALA A 479 3.00 17.16 51.72
C ALA A 479 3.08 16.56 53.13
N LYS A 480 3.14 17.45 54.13
CA LYS A 480 2.78 17.11 55.51
C LYS A 480 1.60 18.00 55.92
N ALA A 481 0.42 17.72 55.39
CA ALA A 481 -0.84 18.24 55.93
C ALA A 481 -1.98 17.25 55.67
N PRO A 482 -2.94 17.11 56.61
CA PRO A 482 -3.98 16.10 56.53
C PRO A 482 -5.01 16.45 55.46
N ARG A 483 -5.56 15.41 54.81
CA ARG A 483 -6.72 15.50 53.93
C ARG A 483 -7.93 16.00 54.72
N ASP A 484 -8.16 17.31 54.75
CA ASP A 484 -9.47 17.86 55.01
C ASP A 484 -9.63 19.25 54.37
N ARG A 485 -10.67 19.36 53.54
CA ARG A 485 -11.21 20.57 52.89
C ARG A 485 -10.25 21.42 52.04
N LEU A 486 -10.31 21.19 50.72
CA LEU A 486 -9.99 22.22 49.72
C LEU A 486 -11.30 22.75 49.12
N THR A 487 -11.51 24.05 49.31
CA THR A 487 -12.59 24.85 48.72
C THR A 487 -12.37 25.03 47.22
N GLN A 488 -13.47 25.07 46.48
CA GLN A 488 -13.59 24.99 45.02
C GLN A 488 -13.13 26.26 44.26
N GLU A 489 -12.34 27.15 44.87
CA GLU A 489 -12.10 28.51 44.36
C GLU A 489 -10.67 28.82 43.87
N GLU A 490 -9.73 27.87 43.90
CA GLU A 490 -8.38 28.07 43.33
C GLU A 490 -8.16 27.33 41.98
N ALA A 491 -9.23 26.83 41.35
CA ALA A 491 -9.17 26.11 40.07
C ALA A 491 -9.24 27.00 38.82
N THR A 492 -9.19 28.33 38.97
CA THR A 492 -9.42 29.27 37.85
C THR A 492 -8.27 30.26 37.69
N ALA A 493 -7.08 29.80 37.26
CA ALA A 493 -6.09 30.63 36.57
C ALA A 493 -4.88 29.82 36.05
N SER A 494 -5.07 29.00 35.01
CA SER A 494 -4.07 28.78 33.95
C SER A 494 -4.70 27.88 32.87
N ALA A 495 -5.23 28.53 31.84
CA ALA A 495 -5.83 27.85 30.69
C ALA A 495 -4.71 27.48 29.71
N ASP A 496 -4.10 26.31 29.92
CA ASP A 496 -3.39 25.58 28.88
C ASP A 496 -3.96 24.15 28.86
N ASP A 497 -4.84 23.90 27.91
CA ASP A 497 -5.82 22.79 27.90
C ASP A 497 -5.20 21.43 27.51
N SER A 498 -3.90 21.26 27.78
CA SER A 498 -3.17 20.04 27.45
C SER A 498 -3.40 18.97 28.53
N PRO A 499 -3.88 17.77 28.16
CA PRO A 499 -4.11 16.68 29.12
C PRO A 499 -2.80 16.09 29.68
N LEU A 500 -1.66 16.41 29.09
CA LEU A 500 -0.35 15.84 29.41
C LEU A 500 0.38 16.68 30.46
N ALA A 501 1.14 16.05 31.36
CA ALA A 501 1.98 16.75 32.34
C ALA A 501 3.38 17.08 31.79
N THR A 502 3.75 16.44 30.68
CA THR A 502 5.09 16.48 30.07
C THR A 502 5.01 17.09 28.66
N ILE A 503 5.96 17.96 28.35
CA ILE A 503 6.25 18.51 27.03
C ILE A 503 7.38 17.68 26.43
N LEU A 504 7.15 17.10 25.25
CA LEU A 504 8.22 16.69 24.36
C LEU A 504 8.56 17.88 23.47
N ALA A 505 9.84 18.14 23.28
CA ALA A 505 10.33 19.18 22.41
C ALA A 505 11.37 18.61 21.43
N VAL A 506 11.41 19.17 20.23
CA VAL A 506 12.33 18.79 19.15
C VAL A 506 13.18 19.99 18.77
N LYS A 507 14.46 19.76 18.49
CA LYS A 507 15.38 20.81 18.06
C LYS A 507 15.11 21.23 16.61
N LYS A 508 15.00 22.53 16.33
CA LYS A 508 14.73 23.07 14.98
C LYS A 508 15.66 22.54 13.90
N ASP A 509 16.94 22.44 14.24
CA ASP A 509 18.00 22.13 13.28
C ASP A 509 18.53 20.69 13.42
N GLY A 510 17.82 19.80 14.14
CA GLY A 510 18.28 18.42 14.25
C GLY A 510 17.36 17.42 14.96
N PRO A 511 17.67 16.12 14.89
CA PRO A 511 16.83 15.05 15.41
C PRO A 511 17.02 14.83 16.93
N GLU A 512 17.20 15.91 17.68
CA GLU A 512 17.35 15.86 19.13
C GLU A 512 15.98 16.05 19.79
N PHE A 513 15.71 15.21 20.79
CA PHE A 513 14.46 15.20 21.55
C PHE A 513 14.74 15.59 22.99
N PHE A 514 13.78 16.27 23.61
CA PHE A 514 13.87 16.69 25.00
C PHE A 514 12.52 16.56 25.69
N PHE A 515 12.45 15.79 26.77
CA PHE A 515 11.27 15.72 27.63
C PHE A 515 11.45 16.63 28.85
N THR A 516 10.41 17.39 29.19
CA THR A 516 10.36 18.24 30.39
C THR A 516 8.94 18.37 30.93
N ARG A 517 8.78 18.68 32.22
CA ARG A 517 7.45 18.89 32.82
C ARG A 517 6.91 20.29 32.52
N GLN A 518 5.60 20.40 32.35
CA GLN A 518 4.88 21.62 31.96
C GLN A 518 5.05 22.84 32.87
N HIS A 519 5.64 22.70 34.07
CA HIS A 519 5.70 23.80 35.02
C HIS A 519 6.70 24.91 34.67
N LYS A 520 7.56 24.76 33.63
CA LYS A 520 8.44 25.84 33.14
C LYS A 520 8.73 25.75 31.63
N PRO A 521 7.94 26.38 30.76
CA PRO A 521 8.30 26.58 29.34
C PRO A 521 9.66 27.29 29.18
N ALA A 522 10.06 28.08 30.17
CA ALA A 522 11.36 28.75 30.26
C ALA A 522 12.58 27.82 30.44
N THR A 523 12.39 26.49 30.48
CA THR A 523 13.48 25.50 30.63
C THR A 523 13.81 24.73 29.36
N LEU A 524 13.14 25.00 28.24
CA LEU A 524 13.53 24.39 26.98
C LEU A 524 14.93 24.90 26.57
N PRO A 525 15.87 24.00 26.21
CA PRO A 525 17.15 24.42 25.67
C PRO A 525 16.96 25.27 24.41
N ALA A 526 17.90 26.18 24.15
CA ALA A 526 17.85 27.04 22.97
C ALA A 526 17.71 26.21 21.68
N GLY A 527 16.73 26.55 20.85
CA GLY A 527 16.46 25.86 19.58
C GLY A 527 15.51 24.67 19.69
N PHE A 528 14.98 24.34 20.87
CA PHE A 528 13.93 23.31 21.01
C PHE A 528 12.53 23.92 20.98
N GLU A 529 11.62 23.30 20.22
CA GLU A 529 10.21 23.67 20.13
C GLU A 529 9.31 22.55 20.65
N PRO A 530 8.24 22.88 21.39
CA PRO A 530 7.30 21.89 21.90
C PRO A 530 6.55 21.21 20.75
N VAL A 531 6.32 19.91 20.86
CA VAL A 531 5.46 19.16 19.95
C VAL A 531 4.04 19.08 20.45
N SER A 532 3.09 18.92 19.54
CA SER A 532 1.68 18.73 19.86
C SER A 532 1.43 17.42 20.62
N SER A 533 0.27 17.31 21.27
CA SER A 533 -0.14 16.08 21.97
C SER A 533 -0.26 14.88 21.04
N THR A 534 -0.70 15.08 19.79
CA THR A 534 -0.79 14.04 18.76
C THR A 534 0.60 13.52 18.40
N GLU A 535 1.54 14.43 18.19
CA GLU A 535 2.95 14.10 17.89
C GLU A 535 3.62 13.38 19.06
N LEU A 536 3.27 13.71 20.31
CA LEU A 536 3.76 12.96 21.46
C LEU A 536 3.29 11.49 21.44
N VAL A 537 2.02 11.25 21.15
CA VAL A 537 1.47 9.88 21.09
C VAL A 537 2.15 9.09 19.97
N GLU A 538 2.37 9.72 18.82
CA GLU A 538 3.13 9.15 17.72
C GLU A 538 4.58 8.84 18.15
N ALA A 539 5.26 9.78 18.82
CA ALA A 539 6.60 9.61 19.35
C ALA A 539 6.70 8.39 20.30
N ILE A 540 5.73 8.21 21.20
CA ILE A 540 5.68 7.04 22.09
C ILE A 540 5.64 5.73 21.29
N SER A 541 5.04 5.73 20.10
CA SER A 541 5.03 4.57 19.22
C SER A 541 6.39 4.26 18.56
N PHE A 542 7.33 5.19 18.61
CA PHE A 542 8.70 5.01 18.13
C PHE A 542 9.68 4.60 19.23
N ILE A 543 9.37 4.85 20.51
CA ILE A 543 10.24 4.44 21.63
C ILE A 543 10.46 2.91 21.58
N GLY A 544 11.74 2.52 21.61
CA GLY A 544 12.19 1.14 21.54
C GLY A 544 12.43 0.56 20.14
N LYS A 545 12.10 1.28 19.05
CA LYS A 545 12.33 0.79 17.68
C LYS A 545 13.80 0.96 17.26
N ALA A 546 14.26 0.08 16.37
CA ALA A 546 15.61 0.13 15.80
C ALA A 546 15.72 1.13 14.62
N SER A 547 15.59 2.43 14.90
CA SER A 547 15.90 3.49 13.94
C SER A 547 16.71 4.60 14.60
N THR A 548 17.43 5.42 13.82
CA THR A 548 18.24 6.53 14.35
C THR A 548 17.39 7.50 15.18
N VAL A 549 16.20 7.86 14.66
CA VAL A 549 15.27 8.77 15.33
C VAL A 549 14.69 8.12 16.58
N ALA A 550 14.24 6.87 16.49
CA ALA A 550 13.70 6.11 17.62
C ALA A 550 14.72 5.91 18.73
N THR A 551 15.99 5.66 18.38
CA THR A 551 17.09 5.49 19.34
C THR A 551 17.32 6.79 20.13
N ARG A 552 17.40 7.93 19.43
CA ARG A 552 17.56 9.24 20.07
C ARG A 552 16.36 9.61 20.94
N LEU A 553 15.16 9.32 20.47
CA LEU A 553 13.93 9.54 21.23
C LEU A 553 13.87 8.66 22.49
N THR A 554 14.23 7.39 22.37
CA THR A 554 14.28 6.44 23.51
C THR A 554 15.28 6.93 24.54
N LYS A 555 16.48 7.35 24.09
CA LYS A 555 17.51 7.91 24.95
C LYS A 555 17.07 9.20 25.65
N ALA A 556 16.39 10.09 24.95
CA ALA A 556 15.83 11.30 25.55
C ALA A 556 14.80 10.97 26.65
N PHE A 557 14.01 9.90 26.46
CA PHE A 557 13.07 9.43 27.48
C PHE A 557 13.79 8.77 28.67
N GLU A 558 14.84 7.99 28.44
CA GLU A 558 15.69 7.40 29.49
C GLU A 558 16.37 8.48 30.34
N GLU A 559 16.95 9.50 29.70
CA GLU A 559 17.52 10.65 30.38
C GLU A 559 16.47 11.40 31.21
N TYR A 560 15.24 11.52 30.70
CA TYR A 560 14.12 12.09 31.43
C TYR A 560 13.70 11.24 32.63
N LEU A 561 13.68 9.91 32.50
CA LEU A 561 13.42 9.00 33.61
C LEU A 561 14.44 9.23 34.73
N VAL A 562 15.73 9.20 34.39
CA VAL A 562 16.82 9.35 35.36
C VAL A 562 16.84 10.74 36.00
N ARG A 563 16.65 11.80 35.20
CA ARG A 563 16.78 13.19 35.65
C ARG A 563 15.57 13.69 36.44
N GLU A 564 14.37 13.44 35.93
CA GLU A 564 13.16 14.11 36.42
C GLU A 564 12.25 13.18 37.23
N LEU A 565 12.17 11.90 36.85
CA LEU A 565 11.19 10.98 37.42
C LEU A 565 11.74 10.18 38.60
N VAL A 566 12.84 9.45 38.41
CA VAL A 566 13.43 8.56 39.43
C VAL A 566 13.72 9.28 40.76
N PRO A 567 14.25 10.53 40.80
CA PRO A 567 14.48 11.23 42.06
C PRO A 567 13.20 11.57 42.83
N ASN A 568 12.09 11.73 42.12
CA ASN A 568 10.81 12.18 42.66
C ASN A 568 9.78 11.05 42.80
N TRP A 569 10.13 9.83 42.38
CA TRP A 569 9.22 8.69 42.44
C TRP A 569 9.14 8.16 43.86
N THR A 570 7.92 7.99 44.37
CA THR A 570 7.69 7.43 45.72
C THR A 570 7.40 5.93 45.67
N THR A 571 6.61 5.48 44.69
CA THR A 571 6.24 4.07 44.47
C THR A 571 6.03 3.79 42.98
N ALA A 572 6.57 2.68 42.48
CA ALA A 572 6.38 2.22 41.09
C ALA A 572 5.29 1.12 40.97
N ASP A 573 4.39 1.03 41.95
CA ASP A 573 3.51 -0.14 42.12
C ASP A 573 2.44 -0.31 41.03
N ASP A 574 2.18 0.74 40.25
CA ASP A 574 1.20 0.81 39.18
C ASP A 574 1.78 0.53 37.78
N LEU A 575 3.11 0.38 37.68
CA LEU A 575 3.76 0.02 36.43
C LEU A 575 3.76 -1.49 36.19
N THR A 576 3.73 -1.84 34.92
CA THR A 576 3.82 -3.24 34.49
C THR A 576 5.24 -3.77 34.63
N ILE A 577 5.37 -5.09 34.79
CA ILE A 577 6.66 -5.77 34.81
C ILE A 577 7.45 -5.52 33.51
N HIS A 578 6.73 -5.37 32.39
CA HIS A 578 7.33 -5.09 31.09
C HIS A 578 8.06 -3.75 31.10
N PHE A 579 7.46 -2.70 31.67
CA PHE A 579 8.11 -1.40 31.78
C PHE A 579 9.34 -1.46 32.68
N LEU A 580 9.23 -2.11 33.84
CA LEU A 580 10.35 -2.27 34.78
C LEU A 580 11.50 -3.07 34.17
N THR A 581 11.19 -4.01 33.27
CA THR A 581 12.19 -4.80 32.55
C THR A 581 12.84 -3.98 31.43
N ALA A 582 12.06 -3.22 30.65
CA ALA A 582 12.54 -2.44 29.52
C ALA A 582 13.44 -1.26 29.96
N PHE A 583 13.20 -0.68 31.13
CA PHE A 583 13.96 0.44 31.69
C PHE A 583 14.74 0.07 32.96
N ALA A 584 15.10 -1.21 33.11
CA ALA A 584 15.73 -1.71 34.34
C ALA A 584 17.06 -1.00 34.66
N ALA A 585 17.77 -0.51 33.64
CA ALA A 585 19.06 0.18 33.79
C ALA A 585 18.90 1.61 34.29
N GLU A 586 17.82 2.28 33.88
CA GLU A 586 17.51 3.68 34.21
C GLU A 586 16.82 3.80 35.57
N LEU A 587 16.12 2.75 35.99
CA LEU A 587 15.42 2.70 37.26
C LEU A 587 16.41 2.45 38.41
N SER A 588 16.29 3.25 39.48
CA SER A 588 17.03 3.03 40.73
C SER A 588 16.77 1.61 41.28
N PRO A 589 17.71 0.98 42.00
CA PRO A 589 17.48 -0.31 42.67
C PRO A 589 16.21 -0.36 43.53
N ARG A 590 15.74 0.80 44.01
CA ARG A 590 14.48 0.95 44.76
C ARG A 590 13.21 0.64 43.95
N PHE A 591 13.23 0.90 42.65
CA PHE A 591 12.12 0.67 41.72
C PHE A 591 12.45 -0.47 40.75
N GLY A 592 13.48 -1.26 41.07
CA GLY A 592 13.98 -2.31 40.22
C GLY A 592 13.06 -3.53 40.20
N LEU A 593 13.17 -4.29 39.12
CA LEU A 593 12.47 -5.55 38.90
C LEU A 593 12.57 -6.52 40.09
N ALA A 594 13.72 -6.53 40.79
CA ALA A 594 13.96 -7.37 41.97
C ALA A 594 13.00 -7.08 43.15
N ASP A 595 12.80 -5.79 43.49
CA ASP A 595 11.90 -5.41 44.59
C ASP A 595 10.45 -5.78 44.25
N ARG A 596 10.05 -5.60 42.97
CA ARG A 596 8.72 -5.96 42.49
C ARG A 596 8.45 -7.46 42.60
N VAL A 597 9.39 -8.30 42.15
CA VAL A 597 9.31 -9.77 42.23
C VAL A 597 9.15 -10.26 43.68
N CYS A 598 9.77 -9.56 44.64
CA CYS A 598 9.69 -9.93 46.06
C CYS A 598 8.38 -9.49 46.75
N ARG A 599 7.72 -8.44 46.23
CA ARG A 599 6.52 -7.86 46.88
C ARG A 599 5.20 -8.34 46.31
N VAL A 600 5.16 -8.65 45.02
CA VAL A 600 3.91 -8.89 44.29
C VAL A 600 3.99 -10.22 43.55
N GLY A 601 2.91 -11.01 43.64
CA GLY A 601 2.75 -12.23 42.85
C GLY A 601 2.64 -11.86 41.36
N LEU A 602 3.50 -12.47 40.55
CA LEU A 602 3.52 -12.25 39.11
C LEU A 602 2.58 -13.24 38.40
N SER A 603 1.98 -12.81 37.29
CA SER A 603 1.22 -13.74 36.45
C SER A 603 2.15 -14.72 35.72
N ALA A 604 1.61 -15.83 35.22
CA ALA A 604 2.39 -16.78 34.42
C ALA A 604 3.02 -16.11 33.18
N ASP A 605 2.30 -15.17 32.56
CA ASP A 605 2.79 -14.43 31.40
C ASP A 605 3.93 -13.47 31.77
N ASP A 606 3.83 -12.79 32.92
CA ASP A 606 4.89 -11.93 33.46
C ASP A 606 6.16 -12.74 33.73
N VAL A 607 6.03 -13.93 34.35
CA VAL A 607 7.15 -14.84 34.62
C VAL A 607 7.79 -15.34 33.32
N ALA A 608 6.98 -15.70 32.32
CA ALA A 608 7.47 -16.12 31.02
C ALA A 608 8.23 -15.00 30.30
N PHE A 609 7.72 -13.76 30.37
CA PHE A 609 8.34 -12.59 29.77
C PHE A 609 9.69 -12.24 30.44
N VAL A 610 9.75 -12.23 31.78
CA VAL A 610 10.98 -11.96 32.53
C VAL A 610 12.04 -13.04 32.24
N ASN A 611 11.63 -14.31 32.12
CA ASN A 611 12.54 -15.41 31.80
C ASN A 611 13.10 -15.35 30.37
N SER A 612 12.27 -14.98 29.38
CA SER A 612 12.69 -14.87 27.98
C SER A 612 13.53 -13.62 27.71
N SER A 613 13.46 -12.61 28.58
CA SER A 613 14.22 -11.37 28.45
C SER A 613 15.72 -11.59 28.70
N PRO A 614 16.60 -11.30 27.72
CA PRO A 614 18.04 -11.53 27.85
C PRO A 614 18.73 -10.52 28.77
N GLN A 615 18.12 -9.36 28.99
CA GLN A 615 18.69 -8.26 29.78
C GLN A 615 18.44 -8.37 31.29
N VAL A 616 17.58 -9.28 31.72
CA VAL A 616 17.25 -9.45 33.14
C VAL A 616 18.41 -10.12 33.86
N ASP A 617 18.88 -9.49 34.95
CA ASP A 617 19.92 -10.04 35.83
C ASP A 617 19.55 -11.49 36.24
N PRO A 618 20.43 -12.48 36.03
CA PRO A 618 20.22 -13.86 36.45
C PRO A 618 19.76 -14.00 37.91
N LYS A 619 20.22 -13.13 38.82
CA LYS A 619 19.79 -13.13 40.22
C LYS A 619 18.30 -12.84 40.37
N VAL A 620 17.75 -11.97 39.53
CA VAL A 620 16.30 -11.68 39.53
C VAL A 620 15.51 -12.90 39.07
N LYS A 621 16.02 -13.65 38.09
CA LYS A 621 15.41 -14.91 37.66
C LYS A 621 15.44 -15.96 38.78
N THR A 622 16.55 -16.06 39.52
CA THR A 622 16.64 -16.93 40.71
C THR A 622 15.68 -16.50 41.83
N LEU A 623 15.57 -15.20 42.11
CA LEU A 623 14.59 -14.66 43.07
C LEU A 623 13.17 -15.01 42.63
N MET A 624 12.85 -14.84 41.35
CA MET A 624 11.53 -15.17 40.81
C MET A 624 11.21 -16.65 41.00
N GLN A 625 12.16 -17.57 40.74
CA GLN A 625 11.98 -18.99 41.01
C GLN A 625 11.75 -19.32 42.49
N THR A 626 12.28 -18.50 43.40
CA THR A 626 12.18 -18.72 44.86
C THR A 626 10.89 -18.15 45.45
N PHE A 627 10.46 -16.99 44.96
CA PHE A 627 9.31 -16.26 45.50
C PHE A 627 7.99 -16.53 44.76
N GLN A 628 8.05 -17.08 43.54
CA GLN A 628 6.88 -17.36 42.70
C GLN A 628 6.58 -18.87 42.55
N SER A 629 7.36 -19.74 43.21
CA SER A 629 7.04 -21.16 43.41
C SER A 629 6.08 -21.34 44.57
#